data_AF-X0TVM0-F1
#
_entry.id   AF-X0TVM0-F1
#
_cell.length_a   1.000
_cell.length_b   1.000
_cell.length_c   1.000
_cell.angle_alpha   90.00
_cell.angle_beta   90.00
_cell.angle_gamma   90.00
#
_symmetry.space_group_name_H-M   'P 1'
#
loop_
_entity.id
_entity.type
_entity.pdbx_description
1 polymer ?
#
loop_
_entity_poly.entity_id
_entity_poly.type
_entity_poly.pdbx_seq_one_letter_code
_entity_poly.pdbx_strand_id
1 'polypeptide(L)' 'IRLTKKGVFPETKWIKGSNYCDIGFTLNKSGGKIIIIGAIDNLVKGAAGQAVQNMNLMFNLGENMGLKSIPMYPV' A
#
# COMPACT_ATOMS: atom_id res chain seq x y z
N ILE A 1 1.17 -5.73 1.09
CA ILE A 1 2.27 -4.78 0.85
C ILE A 1 2.95 -5.18 -0.45
N ARG A 2 3.31 -4.24 -1.32
CA ARG A 2 4.02 -4.48 -2.59
C ARG A 2 5.30 -3.65 -2.62
N LEU A 3 6.39 -4.23 -3.09
CA LEU A 3 7.63 -3.51 -3.36
C LEU A 3 7.68 -3.12 -4.83
N THR A 4 7.99 -1.86 -5.13
CA THR A 4 8.20 -1.45 -6.52
C THR A 4 9.55 -1.94 -7.03
N LYS A 5 9.67 -2.05 -8.35
CA LYS A 5 10.94 -2.36 -8.99
C LYS A 5 11.95 -1.23 -8.75
N LYS A 6 13.24 -1.54 -8.81
CA LYS A 6 14.32 -0.54 -8.71
C LYS A 6 14.11 0.59 -9.73
N GLY A 7 14.14 1.83 -9.27
CA GLY A 7 13.94 3.02 -10.10
C GLY A 7 12.47 3.35 -10.42
N VAL A 8 11.52 2.53 -9.96
CA VAL A 8 10.09 2.81 -10.03
C VAL A 8 9.61 3.24 -8.65
N PHE A 9 8.89 4.35 -8.57
CA PHE A 9 8.38 4.88 -7.31
C PHE A 9 6.86 4.71 -7.24
N PRO A 10 6.29 4.42 -6.05
CA PRO A 10 4.85 4.30 -5.89
C PRO A 10 4.11 5.57 -6.32
N GLU A 11 2.99 5.41 -7.00
CA GLU A 11 2.03 6.48 -7.27
C GLU A 11 0.72 6.24 -6.53
N THR A 12 0.11 7.31 -6.03
CA THR A 12 -1.21 7.24 -5.37
C THR A 12 -2.31 6.79 -6.33
N LYS A 13 -2.13 6.90 -7.65
CA LYS A 13 -3.10 6.37 -8.62
C LYS A 13 -3.12 4.83 -8.67
N TRP A 14 -2.01 4.16 -8.36
CA TRP A 14 -1.90 2.69 -8.46
C TRP A 14 -2.51 1.92 -7.29
N ILE A 15 -2.97 2.63 -6.26
CA ILE A 15 -3.51 2.04 -5.03
C ILE A 15 -4.98 2.42 -4.79
N LYS A 16 -5.57 3.26 -5.64
CA LYS A 16 -6.88 3.88 -5.41
C LYS A 16 -7.96 2.82 -5.27
N GLY A 17 -8.77 2.90 -4.21
CA GLY A 17 -9.85 1.95 -3.93
C GLY A 17 -9.39 0.56 -3.50
N SER A 18 -8.10 0.36 -3.21
CA SER A 18 -7.54 -0.93 -2.81
C SER A 18 -6.95 -0.92 -1.41
N ASN A 19 -6.82 -2.09 -0.80
CA ASN A 19 -6.13 -2.27 0.49
C ASN A 19 -4.62 -2.50 0.32
N TYR A 20 -4.03 -2.13 -0.82
CA TYR A 20 -2.60 -2.23 -1.06
C TYR A 20 -1.81 -1.08 -0.41
N CYS A 21 -0.54 -1.36 -0.14
CA CYS A 21 0.46 -0.40 0.30
C CYS A 21 1.72 -0.67 -0.53
N ASP A 22 2.11 0.32 -1.32
CA ASP A 22 3.24 0.24 -2.23
C ASP A 22 4.42 1.00 -1.65
N ILE A 23 5.59 0.36 -1.64
CA ILE A 23 6.81 0.93 -1.08
C ILE A 23 7.92 0.85 -2.12
N GLY A 24 8.60 1.97 -2.34
CA GLY A 24 9.82 2.06 -3.13
C GLY A 24 10.89 2.85 -2.39
N PHE A 25 12.15 2.68 -2.77
CA PHE A 25 13.25 3.40 -2.16
C PHE A 25 14.39 3.65 -3.13
N THR A 26 15.21 4.65 -2.82
CA THR A 26 16.46 4.95 -3.53
C THR A 26 17.50 5.50 -2.57
N LEU A 27 18.78 5.42 -2.95
CA LEU A 27 19.87 6.09 -2.24
C LEU A 27 19.98 7.53 -2.76
N ASN A 28 20.25 8.48 -1.87
CA ASN A 28 20.63 9.82 -2.29
C ASN A 28 21.97 9.77 -3.05
N LYS A 29 22.26 10.78 -3.87
CA LYS A 29 23.47 10.80 -4.73
C LYS A 29 24.78 10.59 -3.97
N SER A 30 24.84 11.04 -2.72
CA SER A 30 26.01 10.93 -1.84
C SER A 30 26.10 9.58 -1.11
N GLY A 31 25.15 8.65 -1.30
CA GLY A 31 25.13 7.31 -0.70
C GLY A 31 24.81 7.25 0.81
N GLY A 32 24.81 8.38 1.51
CA GLY A 32 24.63 8.43 2.97
C GLY A 32 23.18 8.51 3.47
N LYS A 33 22.17 8.60 2.59
CA LYS A 33 20.75 8.63 2.98
C LYS A 33 19.90 7.75 2.06
N ILE A 34 18.95 7.05 2.65
CA ILE A 34 17.90 6.33 1.93
C ILE A 34 16.66 7.23 1.87
N ILE A 35 16.07 7.38 0.69
CA ILE A 35 14.77 8.00 0.49
C ILE A 35 13.76 6.87 0.30
N ILE A 36 12.76 6.78 1.17
CA ILE A 36 11.69 5.79 1.11
C ILE A 36 10.39 6.50 0.76
N ILE A 37 9.65 5.98 -0.20
CA ILE A 37 8.36 6.49 -0.65
C ILE A 37 7.33 5.40 -0.45
N GLY A 38 6.23 5.74 0.21
CA GLY A 38 5.08 4.86 0.42
C GLY A 38 3.81 5.48 -0.16
N ALA A 39 2.97 4.67 -0.80
CA ALA A 39 1.65 5.07 -1.26
C ALA A 39 0.57 4.10 -0.74
N ILE A 40 -0.52 4.68 -0.22
CA ILE A 40 -1.71 3.99 0.25
C ILE A 40 -2.96 4.76 -0.18
N ASP A 41 -4.10 4.09 -0.24
CA ASP A 41 -5.39 4.79 -0.32
C ASP A 41 -5.74 5.22 1.11
N ASN A 42 -5.88 6.52 1.34
CA ASN A 42 -6.08 7.07 2.68
C ASN A 42 -7.42 6.67 3.31
N LEU A 43 -8.44 6.34 2.52
CA LEU A 43 -9.75 5.91 3.01
C LEU A 43 -9.86 4.39 3.14
N VAL A 44 -9.17 3.65 2.28
CA VAL A 44 -9.12 2.17 2.36
C VAL A 44 -7.99 1.74 3.29
N LYS A 45 -6.76 1.60 2.79
CA LYS A 45 -5.64 1.11 3.60
C LYS A 45 -5.24 2.07 4.74
N GLY A 46 -5.52 3.36 4.59
CA GLY A 46 -5.29 4.37 5.64
C GLY A 46 -6.38 4.45 6.71
N ALA A 47 -7.55 3.83 6.49
CA ALA A 47 -8.66 3.88 7.43
C ALA A 47 -9.51 2.58 7.41
N ALA A 48 -10.62 2.55 6.67
CA ALA A 48 -11.65 1.51 6.80
C ALA A 48 -11.14 0.11 6.42
N GLY A 49 -10.33 0.01 5.37
CA GLY A 49 -9.71 -1.26 4.97
C GLY A 49 -8.76 -1.81 6.03
N GLN A 50 -8.00 -0.95 6.72
CA GLN A 50 -7.17 -1.37 7.84
C GLN A 50 -7.99 -1.77 9.07
N ALA A 51 -9.10 -1.09 9.35
CA ALA A 51 -10.02 -1.46 10.42
C ALA A 51 -10.62 -2.86 10.18
N VAL A 52 -11.08 -3.14 8.96
CA VAL A 52 -11.55 -4.48 8.56
C VAL A 52 -10.44 -5.52 8.65
N GLN A 53 -9.21 -5.18 8.26
CA GLN A 53 -8.06 -6.09 8.36
C GLN A 53 -7.78 -6.48 9.82
N ASN A 54 -7.84 -5.52 10.74
CA ASN A 54 -7.70 -5.78 12.17
C ASN A 54 -8.88 -6.60 12.72
N MET A 55 -10.10 -6.28 12.32
CA MET A 55 -11.30 -7.05 12.68
C MET A 55 -11.18 -8.51 12.22
N ASN A 56 -10.74 -8.76 10.98
CA ASN A 56 -10.53 -10.11 10.48
C ASN A 56 -9.63 -10.92 11.42
N LEU A 57 -8.50 -10.33 11.84
CA LEU A 57 -7.59 -10.97 12.79
C LEU A 57 -8.23 -11.20 14.16
N MET A 58 -8.96 -10.21 14.70
CA MET A 58 -9.65 -10.32 16.01
C MET A 58 -10.67 -11.45 16.04
N PHE A 59 -11.33 -11.73 14.92
CA PHE A 59 -12.34 -12.76 14.79
C PHE A 59 -11.82 -14.07 14.17
N ASN A 60 -10.49 -14.27 14.09
CA ASN A 60 -9.84 -15.45 13.49
C ASN A 60 -10.28 -15.73 12.04
N LEU A 61 -10.63 -14.69 11.30
CA LEU A 61 -10.88 -14.74 9.87
C LEU A 61 -9.56 -14.59 9.09
N GLY A 62 -9.57 -14.94 7.81
CA GLY A 62 -8.44 -14.64 6.94
C GLY A 62 -8.18 -13.13 6.88
N GLU A 63 -6.94 -12.70 7.13
CA GLU A 63 -6.56 -11.28 7.20
C GLU A 63 -7.03 -10.46 5.98
N ASN A 64 -6.98 -11.07 4.79
CA ASN A 64 -7.38 -10.45 3.52
C ASN A 64 -8.86 -10.67 3.13
N MET A 65 -9.67 -11.25 4.00
CA MET A 65 -11.10 -11.48 3.75
C MET A 65 -11.80 -10.14 3.50
N GLY A 66 -12.50 -10.02 2.37
CA GLY A 66 -13.16 -8.77 1.95
C GLY A 66 -12.23 -7.65 1.46
N LEU A 67 -10.91 -7.88 1.36
CA LEU A 67 -9.90 -6.84 1.10
C LEU A 67 -9.08 -7.07 -0.19
N LYS A 68 -9.58 -7.93 -1.09
CA LYS A 68 -8.90 -8.31 -2.34
C LYS A 68 -9.24 -7.42 -3.54
N SER A 69 -9.93 -6.29 -3.33
CA SER A 69 -10.25 -5.34 -4.39
C SER A 69 -8.98 -4.85 -5.09
N ILE A 70 -8.95 -4.98 -6.41
CA ILE A 70 -7.87 -4.42 -7.23
C ILE A 70 -8.00 -2.89 -7.32
N PRO A 71 -6.89 -2.16 -7.52
CA PRO A 71 -6.95 -0.71 -7.70
C PRO A 71 -7.81 -0.33 -8.90
N MET A 72 -8.53 0.78 -8.79
CA MET A 72 -9.29 1.35 -9.89
C MET A 72 -8.38 2.23 -10.76
N TYR A 73 -8.23 1.89 -12.04
CA TYR A 73 -7.38 2.61 -12.99
C TYR A 73 -7.86 2.43 -14.45
N PRO A 74 -7.85 3.48 -15.30
CA PRO A 74 -7.59 4.89 -14.96
C PRO A 74 -8.74 5.49 -14.13
N VAL A 75 -8.51 6.69 -13.60
CA VAL A 75 -9.53 7.59 -13.04
C VAL A 75 -9.55 8.88 -13.83
#